data_AF-A0A3N5DZS3-F1
#
_entry.id   AF-A0A3N5DZS3-F1
#
_cell.length_a   1.000
_cell.length_b   1.000
_cell.length_c   1.000
_cell.angle_alpha   90.00
_cell.angle_beta   90.00
_cell.angle_gamma   90.00
#
_symmetry.space_group_name_H-M   'P 1'
#
loop_
_entity.id
_entity.type
_entity.pdbx_description
1 polymer ?
#
loop_
_entity_poly.entity_id
_entity_poly.type
_entity_poly.pdbx_seq_one_letter_code
_entity_poly.pdbx_strand_id
1 'polypeptide(L)'
;MKKENAQIGFALLGIKTEQFAVFEENYNPKQETGLGLEIQYKINKSNNQIGVFLGFEFIQSKKVFIKVIVSCHFKIEENSWKSFLQEKETKLVVPRGFLEHLAMIATGTTRGVLFAKTEGTEFSKFIIPTLNVAKMIKEDAIFEIGNE
;
A
#
# COMPACT_ATOMS: atom_id res chain seq x y z
N MET A 1 -1.82 -15.85 -28.10
CA MET A 1 -0.42 -15.41 -27.95
C MET A 1 -0.20 -15.09 -26.48
N LYS A 2 0.68 -15.81 -25.78
CA LYS A 2 1.09 -15.44 -24.42
C LYS A 2 1.91 -14.15 -24.56
N LYS A 3 1.45 -13.03 -24.01
CA LYS A 3 2.31 -11.84 -23.86
C LYS A 3 3.53 -12.30 -23.06
N GLU A 4 4.71 -12.20 -23.66
CA GLU A 4 5.98 -12.40 -22.96
C GLU A 4 5.98 -11.56 -21.67
N ASN A 5 6.54 -12.10 -20.60
CA ASN A 5 6.71 -11.40 -19.33
C ASN A 5 7.65 -10.20 -19.55
N ALA A 6 7.11 -9.09 -20.05
CA ALA A 6 7.83 -7.83 -20.09
C ALA A 6 8.19 -7.49 -18.64
N GLN A 7 9.49 -7.49 -18.34
CA GLN A 7 9.99 -7.12 -17.03
C GLN A 7 9.56 -5.67 -16.76
N ILE A 8 8.74 -5.46 -15.74
CA ILE A 8 8.32 -4.13 -15.33
C ILE A 8 9.48 -3.51 -14.55
N GLY A 9 10.08 -2.46 -15.11
CA GLY A 9 11.13 -1.69 -14.47
C GLY A 9 10.53 -0.65 -13.52
N PHE A 10 10.97 -0.65 -12.27
CA PHE A 10 10.53 0.29 -11.25
C PHE A 10 11.56 0.45 -10.14
N ALA A 11 11.49 1.57 -9.41
CA ALA A 11 12.34 1.85 -8.26
C ALA A 11 11.52 2.49 -7.13
N LEU A 12 11.81 2.12 -5.88
CA LEU A 12 11.27 2.80 -4.70
C LEU A 12 11.98 4.14 -4.52
N LEU A 13 11.25 5.25 -4.64
CA LEU A 13 11.78 6.60 -4.49
C LEU A 13 11.71 7.12 -3.06
N GLY A 14 10.71 6.69 -2.30
CA GLY A 14 10.48 7.25 -0.98
C GLY A 14 9.45 6.49 -0.18
N ILE A 15 9.58 6.63 1.13
CA ILE A 15 8.68 6.09 2.15
C ILE A 15 8.27 7.27 3.02
N LYS A 16 6.97 7.38 3.33
CA LYS A 16 6.48 8.40 4.25
C LYS A 16 5.48 7.79 5.24
N THR A 17 5.63 8.11 6.51
CA THR A 17 4.54 7.89 7.48
C THR A 17 3.51 8.99 7.26
N GLU A 18 2.36 8.64 6.71
CA GLU A 18 1.25 9.59 6.50
C GLU A 18 0.47 9.82 7.79
N GLN A 19 0.29 8.76 8.57
CA GLN A 19 -0.37 8.84 9.87
C GLN A 19 0.19 7.78 10.82
N PHE A 20 0.38 8.15 12.08
CA PHE A 20 0.59 7.22 13.17
C PHE A 20 -0.08 7.76 14.43
N ALA A 21 -0.88 6.94 15.09
CA ALA A 21 -1.53 7.29 16.34
C ALA A 21 -1.73 6.04 17.20
N VAL A 22 -1.59 6.23 18.52
CA VAL A 22 -1.96 5.25 19.54
C VAL A 22 -2.97 5.92 20.46
N PHE A 23 -4.10 5.25 20.71
CA PHE A 23 -5.15 5.69 21.62
C PHE A 23 -5.20 4.69 22.77
N GLU A 24 -4.38 4.91 23.79
CA GLU A 24 -4.20 3.98 24.92
C GLU A 24 -5.51 3.75 25.67
N GLU A 25 -6.37 4.77 25.75
CA GLU A 25 -7.69 4.71 26.37
C GLU A 25 -8.66 3.74 25.66
N ASN A 26 -8.38 3.39 24.40
CA ASN A 26 -9.16 2.43 23.64
C ASN A 26 -8.62 1.00 23.76
N TYR A 27 -7.47 0.81 24.40
CA TYR A 27 -6.83 -0.49 24.56
C TYR A 27 -7.22 -1.18 25.88
N ASN A 28 -7.59 -2.45 25.79
CA ASN A 28 -7.82 -3.33 26.93
C ASN A 28 -7.12 -4.69 26.71
N PRO A 29 -6.16 -5.07 27.57
CA PRO A 29 -5.43 -6.33 27.45
C PRO A 29 -6.29 -7.61 27.43
N LYS A 30 -7.53 -7.55 27.93
CA LYS A 30 -8.44 -8.69 28.01
C LYS A 30 -9.37 -8.83 26.80
N GLN A 31 -9.30 -7.92 25.83
CA GLN A 31 -10.18 -7.94 24.66
C GLN A 31 -9.49 -8.49 23.42
N GLU A 32 -10.25 -9.20 22.59
CA GLU A 32 -9.79 -9.62 21.28
C GLU A 32 -9.53 -8.42 20.38
N THR A 33 -8.46 -8.50 19.60
CA THR A 33 -8.03 -7.44 18.69
C THR A 33 -8.40 -7.81 17.26
N GLY A 34 -9.25 -6.97 16.65
CA GLY A 34 -9.49 -6.98 15.21
C GLY A 34 -8.42 -6.19 14.46
N LEU A 35 -8.31 -6.47 13.16
CA LEU A 35 -7.38 -5.78 12.26
C LEU A 35 -8.13 -5.27 11.02
N GLY A 36 -8.12 -3.96 10.83
CA GLY A 36 -8.52 -3.28 9.60
C GLY A 36 -7.32 -3.11 8.67
N LEU A 37 -7.56 -3.21 7.37
CA LEU A 37 -6.58 -3.00 6.30
C LEU A 37 -7.21 -2.12 5.22
N GLU A 38 -6.50 -1.08 4.85
CA GLU A 38 -6.83 -0.18 3.74
C GLU A 38 -5.66 -0.13 2.75
N ILE A 39 -5.94 -0.25 1.46
CA ILE A 39 -4.96 -0.09 0.39
C ILE A 39 -5.51 0.95 -0.57
N GLN A 40 -4.73 1.99 -0.84
CA GLN A 40 -5.05 2.97 -1.86
C GLN A 40 -3.87 3.15 -2.81
N TYR A 41 -4.18 3.18 -4.11
CA TYR A 41 -3.22 3.50 -5.16
C TYR A 41 -3.47 4.91 -5.68
N LYS A 42 -2.40 5.66 -5.89
CA LYS A 42 -2.42 6.99 -6.54
C LYS A 42 -1.39 7.03 -7.65
N ILE A 43 -1.62 7.86 -8.65
CA ILE A 43 -0.71 8.03 -9.77
C ILE A 43 -0.26 9.48 -9.91
N ASN A 44 0.96 9.69 -10.38
CA ASN A 44 1.44 10.97 -10.88
C ASN A 44 1.94 10.77 -12.31
N LYS A 45 1.10 11.14 -13.28
CA LYS A 45 1.36 10.98 -14.71
C LYS A 45 2.61 11.75 -15.14
N SER A 46 2.75 13.00 -14.73
CA SER A 46 3.87 13.85 -15.12
C SER A 46 5.23 13.28 -14.72
N ASN A 47 5.26 12.48 -13.65
CA ASN A 47 6.48 11.86 -13.14
C ASN A 47 6.53 10.34 -13.33
N ASN A 48 5.57 9.71 -14.02
CA ASN A 48 5.45 8.25 -14.13
C ASN A 48 5.61 7.54 -12.77
N GLN A 49 4.85 7.98 -11.77
CA GLN A 49 4.91 7.41 -10.42
C GLN A 49 3.62 6.75 -10.01
N ILE A 50 3.75 5.69 -9.20
CA ILE A 50 2.66 5.04 -8.49
C ILE A 50 2.95 5.16 -6.99
N GLY A 51 2.00 5.71 -6.25
CA GLY A 51 2.01 5.73 -4.78
C GLY A 51 1.10 4.62 -4.24
N VAL A 52 1.62 3.83 -3.30
CA VAL A 52 0.85 2.83 -2.55
C VAL A 52 0.72 3.29 -1.11
N PHE A 53 -0.50 3.62 -0.70
CA PHE A 53 -0.85 4.04 0.65
C PHE A 53 -1.46 2.84 1.35
N LEU A 54 -0.80 2.37 2.40
CA LEU A 54 -1.18 1.17 3.13
C LEU A 54 -1.49 1.52 4.59
N GLY A 55 -2.74 1.31 4.97
CA GLY A 55 -3.27 1.58 6.30
C GLY A 55 -3.57 0.29 7.07
N PHE A 56 -3.19 0.27 8.35
CA PHE A 56 -3.63 -0.74 9.31
C PHE A 56 -4.25 -0.08 10.53
N GLU A 57 -5.34 -0.66 11.01
CA GLU A 57 -6.03 -0.26 12.22
C GLU A 57 -6.19 -1.45 13.15
N PHE A 58 -5.67 -1.37 14.37
CA PHE A 58 -5.96 -2.35 15.41
C PHE A 58 -7.17 -1.88 16.21
N ILE A 59 -8.17 -2.75 16.34
CA ILE A 59 -9.52 -2.39 16.76
C ILE A 59 -9.95 -3.29 17.92
N GLN A 60 -10.47 -2.69 18.99
CA GLN A 60 -11.11 -3.38 20.12
C GLN A 60 -12.44 -2.70 20.44
N SER A 61 -13.50 -3.47 20.69
CA SER A 61 -14.84 -2.91 20.99
C SER A 61 -15.29 -1.81 20.01
N LYS A 62 -15.01 -2.00 18.70
CA LYS A 62 -15.29 -1.04 17.61
C LYS A 62 -14.54 0.31 17.68
N LYS A 63 -13.52 0.42 18.54
CA LYS A 63 -12.65 1.59 18.64
C LYS A 63 -11.24 1.26 18.16
N VAL A 64 -10.65 2.15 17.38
CA VAL A 64 -9.25 2.03 16.95
C VAL A 64 -8.35 2.41 18.12
N PHE A 65 -7.35 1.59 18.43
CA PHE A 65 -6.34 1.89 19.44
C PHE A 65 -4.93 2.03 18.87
N ILE A 66 -4.67 1.50 17.66
CA ILE A 66 -3.47 1.82 16.88
C ILE A 66 -3.90 2.08 15.44
N LYS A 67 -3.43 3.20 14.87
CA LYS A 67 -3.57 3.51 13.44
C LYS A 67 -2.19 3.80 12.86
N VAL A 68 -1.87 3.16 11.75
CA VAL A 68 -0.66 3.44 10.98
C VAL A 68 -1.01 3.49 9.49
N ILE A 69 -0.61 4.57 8.82
CA ILE A 69 -0.69 4.71 7.37
C ILE A 69 0.68 5.09 6.87
N VAL A 70 1.21 4.29 5.96
CA VAL A 70 2.51 4.54 5.31
C VAL A 70 2.31 4.52 3.80
N SER A 71 2.94 5.46 3.12
CA SER A 71 2.98 5.50 1.66
C SER A 71 4.37 5.10 1.17
N CYS A 72 4.38 4.27 0.11
CA CYS A 72 5.57 3.94 -0.68
C CYS A 72 5.39 4.51 -2.08
N HIS A 73 6.35 5.30 -2.55
CA HIS A 73 6.29 5.96 -3.84
C HIS A 73 7.27 5.32 -4.81
N PHE A 74 6.78 4.83 -5.94
CA PHE A 74 7.57 4.12 -6.93
C PHE A 74 7.66 4.92 -8.22
N LYS A 75 8.88 5.06 -8.75
CA LYS A 75 9.10 5.48 -10.14
C LYS A 75 8.94 4.27 -11.03
N ILE A 76 8.17 4.41 -12.09
CA ILE A 76 8.07 3.42 -13.15
C ILE A 76 8.98 3.86 -14.29
N GLU A 77 9.74 2.92 -14.84
CA GLU A 77 10.55 3.18 -16.03
C GLU A 77 9.68 3.55 -17.22
N GLU A 78 10.19 4.43 -18.08
CA GLU A 78 9.45 5.02 -19.20
C GLU A 78 8.79 3.96 -20.10
N ASN A 79 9.53 2.90 -20.45
CA ASN A 79 9.04 1.83 -21.32
C ASN A 79 7.92 1.02 -20.64
N SER A 80 8.07 0.73 -19.34
CA SER A 80 7.04 0.04 -18.56
C SER A 80 5.79 0.91 -18.39
N TRP A 81 5.95 2.20 -18.11
CA TRP A 81 4.82 3.13 -18.01
C TRP A 81 4.04 3.22 -19.33
N LYS A 82 4.74 3.37 -20.46
CA LYS A 82 4.11 3.36 -21.79
C LYS A 82 3.34 2.07 -22.08
N SER A 83 3.82 0.92 -21.58
CA SER A 83 3.11 -0.35 -21.73
C SER A 83 1.79 -0.43 -20.97
N PHE A 84 1.57 0.46 -19.99
CA PHE A 84 0.33 0.57 -19.23
C PHE A 84 -0.67 1.52 -19.88
N LEU A 85 -0.23 2.39 -20.80
CA LEU A 85 -1.12 3.34 -21.48
C LEU A 85 -2.02 2.62 -22.49
N GLN A 86 -3.31 2.93 -22.44
CA GLN A 86 -4.32 2.43 -23.37
C GLN A 86 -5.19 3.57 -23.90
N GLU A 87 -6.04 3.26 -24.89
CA GLU A 87 -7.08 4.18 -25.41
C GLU A 87 -6.53 5.58 -25.77
N LYS A 88 -5.49 5.64 -26.62
CA LYS A 88 -4.81 6.89 -27.01
C LYS A 88 -4.28 7.70 -25.82
N GLU A 89 -3.73 7.01 -24.82
CA GLU A 89 -3.10 7.61 -23.63
C GLU A 89 -4.07 8.35 -22.68
N THR A 90 -5.36 8.04 -22.79
CA THR A 90 -6.40 8.57 -21.89
C THR A 90 -6.63 7.69 -20.66
N LYS A 91 -6.17 6.43 -20.70
CA LYS A 91 -6.25 5.49 -19.58
C LYS A 91 -4.90 4.86 -19.28
N LEU A 92 -4.62 4.69 -17.99
CA LEU A 92 -3.50 3.92 -17.49
C LEU A 92 -4.05 2.63 -16.85
N VAL A 93 -3.71 1.48 -17.41
CA VAL A 93 -4.10 0.16 -16.91
C VAL A 93 -2.89 -0.52 -16.29
N VAL A 94 -2.87 -0.58 -14.97
CA VAL A 94 -1.77 -1.18 -14.21
C VAL A 94 -2.11 -2.66 -13.91
N PRO A 95 -1.26 -3.62 -14.33
CA PRO A 95 -1.54 -5.04 -14.14
C PRO A 95 -1.69 -5.40 -12.66
N ARG A 96 -2.69 -6.23 -12.34
CA ARG A 96 -2.96 -6.77 -10.99
C ARG A 96 -1.72 -7.31 -10.32
N GLY A 97 -0.97 -8.18 -11.01
CA GLY A 97 0.25 -8.80 -10.45
C GLY A 97 1.33 -7.78 -10.07
N PHE A 98 1.37 -6.63 -10.75
CA PHE A 98 2.30 -5.56 -10.39
C PHE A 98 1.80 -4.76 -9.18
N LEU A 99 0.50 -4.46 -9.10
CA LEU A 99 -0.12 -3.83 -7.94
C LEU A 99 0.06 -4.68 -6.67
N GLU A 100 -0.09 -6.00 -6.80
CA GLU A 100 0.18 -6.98 -5.76
C GLU A 100 1.63 -6.89 -5.26
N HIS A 101 2.58 -6.82 -6.19
CA HIS A 101 4.00 -6.69 -5.86
C HIS A 101 4.28 -5.40 -5.07
N LEU A 102 3.76 -4.26 -5.54
CA LEU A 102 3.95 -2.98 -4.84
C LEU A 102 3.29 -2.96 -3.46
N ALA A 103 2.10 -3.56 -3.32
CA ALA A 103 1.42 -3.69 -2.02
C ALA A 103 2.19 -4.59 -1.04
N MET A 104 2.83 -5.66 -1.53
CA MET A 104 3.66 -6.52 -0.69
C MET A 104 4.87 -5.78 -0.14
N ILE A 105 5.53 -4.95 -0.97
CA ILE A 105 6.63 -4.08 -0.51
C ILE A 105 6.11 -3.11 0.55
N ALA A 106 5.03 -2.39 0.26
CA ALA A 106 4.42 -1.45 1.21
C ALA A 106 4.04 -2.14 2.53
N THR A 107 3.56 -3.38 2.48
CA THR A 107 3.21 -4.17 3.69
C THR A 107 4.42 -4.43 4.57
N GLY A 108 5.55 -4.85 3.97
CA GLY A 108 6.80 -5.03 4.69
C GLY A 108 7.29 -3.73 5.32
N THR A 109 7.24 -2.64 4.55
CA THR A 109 7.63 -1.31 5.02
C THR A 109 6.74 -0.82 6.17
N THR A 110 5.42 -0.88 6.04
CA THR A 110 4.48 -0.46 7.09
C THR A 110 4.66 -1.29 8.36
N ARG A 111 4.94 -2.60 8.24
CA ARG A 111 5.27 -3.46 9.39
C ARG A 111 6.52 -2.96 10.12
N GLY A 112 7.59 -2.65 9.39
CA GLY A 112 8.82 -2.12 9.97
C GLY A 112 8.60 -0.76 10.65
N VAL A 113 7.86 0.14 10.01
CA VAL A 113 7.51 1.45 10.58
C VAL A 113 6.68 1.30 11.85
N LEU A 114 5.68 0.41 11.85
CA LEU A 114 4.88 0.15 13.05
C LEU A 114 5.75 -0.36 14.19
N PHE A 115 6.57 -1.39 13.94
CA PHE A 115 7.48 -1.94 14.94
C PHE A 115 8.40 -0.86 15.52
N ALA A 116 9.08 -0.08 14.67
CA ALA A 116 10.01 0.95 15.12
C ALA A 116 9.32 2.07 15.93
N LYS A 117 8.04 2.36 15.65
CA LYS A 117 7.28 3.38 16.39
C LYS A 117 6.69 2.89 17.71
N THR A 118 6.51 1.58 17.87
CA THR A 118 5.96 0.98 19.10
C THR A 118 7.02 0.25 19.93
N GLU A 119 8.26 0.15 19.43
CA GLU A 119 9.39 -0.43 20.16
C GLU A 119 9.56 0.21 21.54
N GLY A 120 9.75 -0.62 22.56
CA GLY A 120 9.85 -0.18 23.96
C GLY A 120 8.50 0.13 24.64
N THR A 121 7.37 0.00 23.93
CA THR A 121 6.01 0.17 24.51
C THR A 121 5.27 -1.16 24.61
N GLU A 122 4.18 -1.19 25.37
CA GLU A 122 3.29 -2.37 25.44
C GLU A 122 2.61 -2.71 24.11
N PHE A 123 2.62 -1.78 23.16
CA PHE A 123 2.03 -1.93 21.83
C PHE A 123 2.96 -2.61 20.82
N SER A 124 4.23 -2.83 21.16
CA SER A 124 5.21 -3.56 20.32
C SER A 124 4.80 -4.98 19.95
N LYS A 125 3.92 -5.60 20.76
CA LYS A 125 3.33 -6.92 20.49
C LYS A 125 2.34 -6.93 19.32
N PHE A 126 1.81 -5.77 18.92
CA PHE A 126 0.88 -5.65 17.80
C PHE A 126 1.65 -5.54 16.48
N ILE A 127 1.85 -6.69 15.86
CA ILE A 127 2.60 -6.80 14.61
C ILE A 127 1.62 -7.04 13.46
N ILE A 128 1.82 -6.33 12.34
CA ILE A 128 1.09 -6.58 11.11
C ILE A 128 1.41 -8.02 10.64
N PRO A 129 0.42 -8.91 10.51
CA PRO A 129 0.69 -10.31 10.15
C PRO A 129 1.24 -10.44 8.73
N THR A 130 1.72 -11.64 8.38
CA THR A 130 2.13 -12.01 7.01
C THR A 130 0.90 -12.21 6.10
N LEU A 131 -0.02 -11.25 6.12
CA LEU A 131 -1.21 -11.25 5.28
C LEU A 131 -0.79 -11.30 3.82
N ASN A 132 -1.48 -12.14 3.06
CA ASN A 132 -1.39 -12.09 1.61
C ASN A 132 -2.29 -10.95 1.11
N VAL A 133 -1.80 -9.71 1.30
CA VAL A 133 -2.46 -8.47 0.86
C VAL A 133 -2.74 -8.50 -0.63
N ALA A 134 -1.91 -9.21 -1.40
CA ALA A 134 -2.12 -9.45 -2.82
C ALA A 134 -3.46 -10.13 -3.15
N LYS A 135 -3.99 -11.02 -2.28
CA LYS A 135 -5.32 -11.64 -2.49
C LYS A 135 -6.50 -10.65 -2.43
N MET A 136 -6.30 -9.45 -1.89
CA MET A 136 -7.35 -8.42 -1.85
C MET A 136 -7.47 -7.66 -3.18
N ILE A 137 -6.43 -7.70 -4.02
CA ILE A 137 -6.40 -7.03 -5.32
C ILE A 137 -6.91 -8.02 -6.36
N LYS A 138 -8.13 -7.78 -6.85
CA LYS A 138 -8.85 -8.75 -7.68
C LYS A 138 -8.65 -8.55 -9.17
N GLU A 139 -8.32 -7.34 -9.58
CA GLU A 139 -8.30 -6.91 -10.98
C GLU A 139 -7.22 -5.88 -11.24
N ASP A 140 -7.01 -5.56 -12.51
CA ASP A 140 -6.13 -4.48 -12.94
C ASP A 140 -6.72 -3.13 -12.47
N ALA A 141 -5.86 -2.20 -12.07
CA ALA A 141 -6.32 -0.85 -11.73
C ALA A 141 -6.37 0.01 -13.00
N ILE A 142 -7.52 0.64 -13.22
CA ILE A 142 -7.74 1.57 -14.32
C ILE A 142 -7.77 2.98 -13.76
N PHE A 143 -6.87 3.84 -14.24
CA PHE A 143 -6.85 5.25 -13.91
C PHE A 143 -7.18 6.06 -15.16
N GLU A 144 -8.25 6.85 -15.09
CA GLU A 144 -8.55 7.86 -16.11
C GLU A 144 -7.51 8.99 -15.98
N ILE A 145 -6.81 9.27 -17.07
CA ILE A 145 -5.70 10.24 -17.15
C ILE A 145 -5.86 11.22 -18.31
N GLY A 146 -7.10 11.35 -18.82
CA GLY A 146 -7.48 12.31 -19.86
C GLY A 146 -7.13 13.74 -19.46
N ASN A 147 -6.79 14.54 -20.47
CA ASN A 147 -6.30 15.90 -20.28
C ASN A 147 -7.37 16.78 -19.63
N GLU A 148 -7.02 17.41 -18.49
CA GLU A 148 -7.50 18.77 -18.20
C GLU A 148 -6.86 19.75 -19.18
#